data_AF-A0A925U7J2-F1
#
_entry.id   AF-A0A925U7J2-F1
#
_cell.length_a   1.000
_cell.length_b   1.000
_cell.length_c   1.000
_cell.angle_alpha   90.00
_cell.angle_beta   90.00
_cell.angle_gamma   90.00
#
_symmetry.space_group_name_H-M   'P 1'
#
loop_
_entity.id
_entity.type
_entity.pdbx_description
1 polymer ?
#
loop_
_entity_poly.entity_id
_entity_poly.type
_entity_poly.pdbx_seq_one_letter_code
_entity_poly.pdbx_strand_id
1 'polypeptide(L)' 'MKILITILGLLNGGYMLLDGLVVLFKGKYIGPEKPGPWANLFYKLNIDVFKLGPLFIIFGLFWLIWLYALWTNQNWTYI' A
#
# COMPACT_ATOMS: atom_id res chain seq x y z
N MET A 1 5.54 -21.37 6.70
CA MET A 1 5.84 -19.91 6.66
C MET A 1 5.45 -19.23 5.35
N LYS A 2 5.85 -19.75 4.17
CA LYS A 2 5.58 -19.09 2.86
C LYS A 2 4.11 -18.78 2.59
N ILE A 3 3.20 -19.71 2.93
CA ILE A 3 1.75 -19.51 2.81
C ILE A 3 1.24 -18.38 3.71
N LEU A 4 1.65 -18.35 4.98
CA LEU A 4 1.29 -17.27 5.91
C LEU A 4 1.77 -15.91 5.40
N ILE A 5 3.04 -15.83 4.95
CA ILE A 5 3.62 -14.63 4.34
C ILE A 5 2.79 -14.21 3.11
N THR A 6 2.26 -15.16 2.35
CA THR A 6 1.43 -14.88 1.18
C THR A 6 0.08 -14.29 1.55
N ILE A 7 -0.58 -14.83 2.56
CA ILE A 7 -1.85 -14.29 3.05
C ILE A 7 -1.64 -12.87 3.57
N LEU A 8 -0.64 -12.67 4.44
CA LEU A 8 -0.30 -11.33 4.95
C LEU A 8 0.10 -10.38 3.83
N GLY A 9 0.83 -10.89 2.84
CA GLY A 9 1.29 -10.16 1.67
C GLY A 9 0.12 -9.65 0.82
N LEU A 10 -0.81 -10.53 0.45
CA LEU A 10 -2.01 -10.19 -0.31
C LEU A 10 -2.88 -9.19 0.43
N LEU A 11 -3.13 -9.42 1.72
CA LEU A 11 -3.96 -8.52 2.53
C LEU A 11 -3.34 -7.12 2.60
N ASN A 12 -2.04 -7.03 2.86
CA ASN A 12 -1.35 -5.75 3.00
C ASN A 12 -1.27 -4.99 1.66
N GLY A 13 -0.75 -5.64 0.61
CA GLY A 13 -0.62 -5.01 -0.71
C GLY A 13 -1.95 -4.69 -1.36
N GLY A 14 -2.93 -5.60 -1.24
CA GLY A 14 -4.29 -5.39 -1.71
C GLY A 14 -4.99 -4.25 -0.99
N TYR A 15 -4.86 -4.16 0.34
CA TYR A 15 -5.42 -3.05 1.10
C TYR A 15 -4.82 -1.71 0.68
N MET A 16 -3.49 -1.60 0.57
CA MET A 16 -2.84 -0.36 0.09
C MET A 16 -3.33 0.06 -1.29
N LEU A 17 -3.41 -0.90 -2.23
CA LEU A 17 -3.84 -0.63 -3.60
C LEU A 17 -5.29 -0.15 -3.64
N LEU A 18 -6.20 -0.85 -2.96
CA LEU A 18 -7.61 -0.48 -2.89
C LEU A 18 -7.78 0.88 -2.20
N ASP A 19 -7.12 1.10 -1.08
CA ASP A 19 -7.22 2.32 -0.29
C ASP A 19 -6.70 3.54 -1.09
N GLY A 20 -5.58 3.39 -1.81
CA GLY A 20 -5.08 4.42 -2.71
C GLY A 20 -6.03 4.75 -3.87
N LEU A 21 -6.70 3.73 -4.44
CA LEU A 21 -7.75 3.95 -5.45
C LEU A 21 -8.96 4.68 -4.84
N VAL A 22 -9.39 4.31 -3.64
CA VAL A 22 -10.51 4.98 -2.96
C VAL A 22 -10.19 6.44 -2.70
N VAL A 23 -8.97 6.77 -2.29
CA VAL A 23 -8.53 8.17 -2.14
C VAL A 23 -8.60 8.93 -3.46
N LEU A 24 -8.13 8.34 -4.56
CA LEU A 24 -8.19 8.98 -5.88
C LEU A 24 -9.63 9.27 -6.34
N PHE A 25 -10.55 8.33 -6.13
CA PHE A 25 -11.92 8.47 -6.63
C PHE A 25 -12.87 9.20 -5.67
N LYS A 26 -12.64 9.10 -4.36
CA LYS A 26 -13.56 9.61 -3.33
C LYS A 26 -12.96 10.72 -2.47
N GLY A 27 -11.68 11.05 -2.64
CA GLY A 27 -10.98 12.05 -1.85
C GLY A 27 -10.78 11.69 -0.38
N LYS A 28 -10.99 10.41 0.01
CA LYS A 28 -10.82 9.94 1.39
C LYS A 28 -10.35 8.50 1.45
N TYR A 29 -9.70 8.14 2.56
CA TYR A 29 -9.29 6.76 2.85
C TYR A 29 -10.48 5.88 3.27
N ILE A 30 -10.29 4.57 3.24
CA ILE A 30 -11.22 3.58 3.77
C ILE A 30 -11.27 3.71 5.30
N GLY A 31 -12.48 3.89 5.83
CA GLY A 31 -12.72 3.97 7.28
C GLY A 31 -13.18 5.38 7.72
N PRO A 32 -12.78 5.84 8.92
CA PRO A 32 -13.25 7.10 9.49
C PRO A 32 -12.76 8.31 8.69
N GLU A 33 -13.47 9.44 8.81
CA GLU A 33 -13.12 10.67 8.10
C GLU A 33 -11.73 11.20 8.46
N LYS A 34 -11.37 11.08 9.73
CA LYS A 34 -10.04 11.46 10.21
C LYS A 34 -9.05 10.32 9.93
N PRO A 35 -7.97 10.57 9.16
CA PRO A 35 -6.97 9.57 8.91
C PRO A 35 -6.22 9.22 10.21
N GLY A 36 -5.60 8.04 10.22
CA GLY A 36 -4.98 7.47 11.41
C GLY A 36 -3.83 8.30 11.98
N PRO A 37 -3.28 7.93 13.16
CA PRO A 37 -2.29 8.72 13.90
C PRO A 37 -1.04 9.10 13.09
N TRP A 38 -0.65 8.27 12.13
CA TRP A 38 0.48 8.51 11.22
C TRP A 38 0.30 9.77 10.37
N ALA A 39 -0.94 10.17 10.06
CA ALA A 39 -1.21 11.40 9.32
C ALA A 39 -0.68 12.64 10.04
N ASN A 40 -0.60 12.63 11.38
CA ASN A 40 -0.06 13.74 12.15
C ASN A 40 1.41 14.04 11.80
N LEU A 41 2.19 13.02 11.42
CA LEU A 41 3.58 13.22 11.00
C LEU A 41 3.64 13.96 9.66
N PHE A 42 2.80 13.56 8.70
CA PHE A 42 2.71 14.22 7.40
C PHE A 42 2.16 15.65 7.52
N TYR A 43 1.17 15.87 8.38
CA TYR A 43 0.65 17.21 8.64
C TYR A 43 1.70 18.13 9.25
N LYS A 44 2.57 17.63 10.13
CA LYS A 44 3.73 18.41 10.64
C LYS A 44 4.73 18.79 9.55
N LEU A 45 4.77 18.04 8.46
CA LEU A 45 5.59 18.31 7.28
C LEU A 45 4.84 19.15 6.22
N ASN A 46 3.64 19.66 6.53
CA ASN A 46 2.74 20.34 5.60
C ASN A 46 2.36 19.49 4.36
N ILE A 47 2.29 18.17 4.52
CA ILE A 47 1.88 17.24 3.47
C ILE A 47 0.41 16.88 3.67
N ASP A 48 -0.39 17.08 2.62
CA ASP A 48 -1.77 16.60 2.57
C ASP A 48 -1.80 15.09 2.29
N VAL A 49 -2.18 14.32 3.30
CA VAL A 49 -2.26 12.86 3.21
C VAL A 49 -3.25 12.37 2.16
N PHE A 50 -4.30 13.12 1.85
CA PHE A 50 -5.28 12.72 0.84
C PHE A 50 -4.71 12.82 -0.59
N LYS A 51 -3.52 13.40 -0.76
CA LYS A 51 -2.78 13.37 -2.04
C LYS A 51 -1.83 12.18 -2.15
N LEU A 52 -1.71 11.35 -1.12
CA LEU A 52 -0.84 10.18 -1.12
C LEU A 52 -1.48 8.93 -1.75
N GLY A 53 -2.71 9.03 -2.27
CA GLY A 53 -3.39 7.93 -2.98
C GLY A 53 -2.54 7.25 -4.07
N PRO A 54 -1.91 8.00 -5.01
CA PRO A 54 -0.98 7.42 -5.99
C PRO A 54 0.18 6.67 -5.36
N LEU A 55 0.73 7.18 -4.25
CA LEU A 55 1.84 6.55 -3.55
C LEU A 55 1.42 5.19 -2.97
N PHE A 56 0.23 5.11 -2.39
CA PHE A 56 -0.35 3.87 -1.88
C PHE A 56 -0.58 2.84 -2.99
N ILE A 57 -1.01 3.28 -4.18
CA ILE A 57 -1.17 2.38 -5.35
C ILE A 57 0.18 1.82 -5.79
N ILE A 58 1.21 2.68 -5.91
CA ILE A 58 2.56 2.26 -6.31
C ILE A 58 3.12 1.25 -5.31
N PHE A 59 3.03 1.55 -4.00
CA PHE A 59 3.50 0.62 -2.98
C PHE A 59 2.69 -0.67 -2.93
N GLY A 60 1.37 -0.61 -3.12
CA GLY A 60 0.51 -1.78 -3.24
C GLY A 60 0.94 -2.68 -4.41
N LEU A 61 1.20 -2.10 -5.58
CA LEU A 61 1.69 -2.83 -6.75
C LEU A 61 3.07 -3.45 -6.49
N PHE A 62 4.04 -2.69 -5.95
CA PHE A 62 5.35 -3.21 -5.60
C PHE A 62 5.27 -4.35 -4.58
N TRP A 63 4.36 -4.26 -3.62
CA TRP A 63 4.15 -5.31 -2.64
C TRP A 63 3.59 -6.59 -3.27
N LEU A 64 2.65 -6.47 -4.19
CA LEU A 64 2.09 -7.62 -4.94
C LEU A 64 3.12 -8.22 -5.91
N ILE A 65 3.95 -7.40 -6.55
CA ILE A 65 5.07 -7.86 -7.38
C ILE A 65 6.10 -8.60 -6.53
N TRP A 66 6.47 -8.05 -5.36
CA TRP A 66 7.35 -8.75 -4.43
C TRP A 66 6.77 -10.09 -3.99
N LEU A 67 5.45 -10.13 -3.75
CA LEU A 67 4.80 -11.38 -3.39
C LEU A 67 4.81 -12.39 -4.55
N TYR A 68 4.59 -11.94 -5.78
CA TYR A 68 4.77 -12.77 -6.96
C TYR A 68 6.21 -13.30 -7.05
N ALA A 69 7.20 -12.42 -6.88
CA ALA A 69 8.61 -12.77 -6.88
C ALA A 69 8.96 -13.82 -5.83
N LEU A 70 8.37 -13.75 -4.63
CA LEU A 70 8.55 -14.75 -3.57
C LEU A 70 8.19 -16.18 -4.03
N TRP A 71 7.19 -16.31 -4.89
CA TRP A 71 6.74 -17.61 -5.42
C TRP A 71 7.51 -18.07 -6.64
N THR A 72 8.06 -17.15 -7.41
CA THR A 72 8.98 -17.49 -8.49
C THR A 72 10.35 -17.87 -7.91
N ASN A 73 10.89 -19.03 -8.27
CA ASN A 73 12.28 -19.38 -7.91
C ASN A 73 13.31 -18.62 -8.77
N GLN A 74 12.99 -17.41 -9.19
CA GLN A 74 13.84 -16.56 -10.03
C GLN A 74 14.71 -15.68 -9.14
N ASN A 75 15.92 -15.35 -9.60
CA ASN A 75 16.77 -14.36 -8.96
C ASN A 75 16.39 -12.97 -9.47
N TRP A 76 15.73 -12.19 -8.63
CA TRP A 76 15.30 -10.82 -8.95
C TRP A 76 16.37 -9.76 -8.65
N THR A 77 17.53 -10.16 -8.13
CA THR A 77 18.64 -9.26 -7.75
C THR A 77 19.35 -8.62 -8.94
N TYR A 78 19.25 -9.22 -10.14
CA TYR A 78 20.01 -8.82 -11.33
C TYR A 78 19.15 -8.63 -12.58
N ILE A 79 17.85 -8.37 -12.41
CA ILE A 79 17.05 -7.78 -13.50
C ILE A 79 17.41 -6.31 -13.60
#